data_AF-A0A2M7QD24-F1
#
_entry.id   AF-A0A2M7QD24-F1
#
_cell.length_a   1.000
_cell.length_b   1.000
_cell.length_c   1.000
_cell.angle_alpha   90.00
_cell.angle_beta   90.00
_cell.angle_gamma   90.00
#
_symmetry.space_group_name_H-M   'P 1'
#
loop_
_entity.id
_entity.type
_entity.pdbx_description
1 polymer ?
#
loop_
_entity_poly.entity_id
_entity_poly.type
_entity_poly.pdbx_seq_one_letter_code
_entity_poly.pdbx_strand_id
1 'polypeptide(L)'
;MKKLKLFILSEKRKKALPSFASWKDVFYLAGGTGLALQIGHRESVDFDFFSRQPFATDYLNVASIPDIACMKLSTIMQRCALKDYVDLYEIMKIYSLTQLLSFAKKKYPVIDSTVILKSLTYLDDITDEPLQYQTGQKKPQLDVLKIFFQNEVKKYMSSIITPSSEM
;
A
#
# COMPACT_ATOMS: atom_id res chain seq x y z
N MET A 1 -15.34 -9.22 -14.23
CA MET A 1 -14.31 -8.17 -13.95
C MET A 1 -14.68 -7.43 -12.68
N LYS A 2 -13.72 -6.99 -11.87
CA LYS A 2 -14.01 -6.24 -10.63
C LYS A 2 -14.33 -4.78 -10.97
N LYS A 3 -15.40 -4.23 -10.39
CA LYS A 3 -15.89 -2.87 -10.66
C LYS A 3 -15.09 -1.83 -9.88
N LEU A 4 -14.47 -0.87 -10.57
CA LEU A 4 -13.70 0.21 -9.95
C LEU A 4 -14.61 1.19 -9.18
N LYS A 5 -14.10 1.74 -8.08
CA LYS A 5 -14.75 2.74 -7.24
C LYS A 5 -14.47 4.15 -7.75
N LEU A 6 -15.00 4.50 -8.93
CA LEU A 6 -14.73 5.77 -9.61
C LEU A 6 -15.14 7.04 -8.82
N PHE A 7 -15.97 6.89 -7.80
CA PHE A 7 -16.38 8.00 -6.93
C PHE A 7 -15.22 8.57 -6.09
N ILE A 8 -14.07 7.89 -6.04
CA ILE A 8 -12.85 8.41 -5.40
C ILE A 8 -12.14 9.51 -6.22
N LEU A 9 -12.56 9.71 -7.48
CA LEU A 9 -11.97 10.69 -8.40
C LEU A 9 -12.89 11.90 -8.53
N SER A 10 -12.30 13.08 -8.73
CA SER A 10 -13.05 14.29 -9.08
C SER A 10 -13.59 14.22 -10.52
N GLU A 11 -14.59 15.03 -10.84
CA GLU A 11 -15.19 15.08 -12.19
C GLU A 11 -14.16 15.38 -13.30
N LYS A 12 -13.19 16.25 -13.03
CA LYS A 12 -12.08 16.54 -13.96
C LYS A 12 -11.25 15.27 -14.25
N ARG A 13 -10.97 14.47 -13.22
CA ARG A 13 -10.16 13.23 -13.34
C ARG A 13 -10.94 12.10 -14.00
N LYS A 14 -12.25 12.00 -13.73
CA LYS A 14 -13.15 11.09 -14.44
C LYS A 14 -13.14 11.34 -15.95
N LYS A 15 -13.10 12.62 -16.35
CA LYS A 15 -13.00 13.00 -17.78
C LYS A 15 -11.63 12.72 -18.39
N ALA A 16 -10.56 12.66 -17.59
CA ALA A 16 -9.21 12.36 -18.07
C ALA A 16 -8.96 10.84 -18.22
N LEU A 17 -9.67 9.99 -17.47
CA LEU A 17 -9.51 8.54 -17.50
C LEU A 17 -9.51 7.91 -18.91
N PRO A 18 -10.43 8.29 -19.83
CA PRO A 18 -10.44 7.75 -21.20
C PRO A 18 -9.15 8.04 -21.98
N SER A 19 -8.47 9.14 -21.70
CA SER A 19 -7.22 9.52 -22.37
C SER A 19 -6.07 8.55 -22.07
N PHE A 20 -6.17 7.77 -20.99
CA PHE A 20 -5.17 6.75 -20.62
C PHE A 20 -5.52 5.35 -21.13
N ALA A 21 -6.66 5.17 -21.79
CA ALA A 21 -7.10 3.84 -22.26
C ALA A 21 -6.12 3.22 -23.25
N SER A 22 -5.44 4.03 -24.07
CA SER A 22 -4.41 3.57 -25.02
C SER A 22 -3.14 3.07 -24.34
N TRP A 23 -2.93 3.42 -23.07
CA TRP A 23 -1.75 3.04 -22.30
C TRP A 23 -1.96 1.75 -21.50
N LYS A 24 -3.19 1.22 -21.47
CA LYS A 24 -3.54 0.07 -20.64
C LYS A 24 -2.63 -1.13 -20.88
N ASP A 25 -2.21 -1.36 -22.12
CA ASP A 25 -1.42 -2.55 -22.48
C ASP A 25 0.08 -2.41 -22.13
N VAL A 26 0.52 -1.21 -21.75
CA VAL A 26 1.92 -0.88 -21.44
C VAL A 26 2.11 -0.46 -19.98
N PHE A 27 1.11 0.21 -19.41
CA PHE A 27 1.15 0.82 -18.09
C PHE A 27 -0.04 0.41 -17.23
N TYR A 28 0.20 0.40 -15.92
CA TYR A 28 -0.80 0.21 -14.89
C TYR A 28 -0.74 1.30 -13.85
N LEU A 29 -1.90 1.67 -13.33
CA LEU A 29 -2.00 2.62 -12.24
C LEU A 29 -1.62 1.92 -10.94
N ALA A 30 -0.70 2.52 -10.19
CA ALA A 30 -0.25 2.01 -8.90
C ALA A 30 -0.43 3.06 -7.80
N GLY A 31 0.29 2.85 -6.70
CA GLY A 31 0.29 3.77 -5.57
C GLY A 31 -1.08 3.88 -4.90
N GLY A 32 -1.27 4.98 -4.18
CA GLY A 32 -2.47 5.21 -3.37
C GLY A 32 -3.74 5.31 -4.21
N THR A 33 -3.65 5.82 -5.44
CA THR A 33 -4.80 5.93 -6.36
C THR A 33 -5.23 4.57 -6.90
N GLY A 34 -4.29 3.69 -7.25
CA GLY A 34 -4.59 2.32 -7.65
C GLY A 34 -5.35 1.56 -6.55
N LEU A 35 -4.90 1.66 -5.29
CA LEU A 35 -5.57 1.05 -4.15
C LEU A 35 -6.96 1.68 -3.90
N ALA A 36 -7.06 3.01 -3.92
CA ALA A 36 -8.32 3.72 -3.70
C ALA A 36 -9.39 3.37 -4.75
N LEU A 37 -9.00 3.18 -6.03
CA LEU A 37 -9.91 2.72 -7.08
C LEU A 37 -10.40 1.28 -6.88
N GLN A 38 -9.62 0.41 -6.24
CA GLN A 38 -10.02 -0.97 -6.00
C GLN A 38 -10.97 -1.12 -4.81
N ILE A 39 -10.62 -0.52 -3.66
CA ILE A 39 -11.37 -0.76 -2.41
C ILE A 39 -12.31 0.39 -2.06
N GLY A 40 -12.07 1.60 -2.58
CA GLY A 40 -12.83 2.78 -2.23
C GLY A 40 -12.74 3.04 -0.73
N HIS A 41 -11.59 3.53 -0.26
CA HIS A 41 -11.42 3.91 1.16
C HIS A 41 -11.15 5.42 1.32
N ARG A 42 -10.78 6.12 0.24
CA ARG A 42 -10.52 7.58 0.23
C ARG A 42 -10.63 8.17 -1.17
N GLU A 43 -10.75 9.49 -1.27
CA GLU A 43 -10.49 10.20 -2.53
C GLU A 43 -9.00 10.15 -2.89
N SER A 44 -8.69 10.21 -4.19
CA SER A 44 -7.30 10.29 -4.64
C SER A 44 -7.13 11.26 -5.81
N VAL A 45 -5.97 11.89 -5.83
CA VAL A 45 -5.68 13.07 -6.67
C VAL A 45 -4.70 12.74 -7.80
N ASP A 46 -3.76 11.84 -7.53
CA ASP A 46 -2.61 11.57 -8.40
C ASP A 46 -2.88 10.40 -9.35
N PHE A 47 -2.24 10.36 -10.51
CA PHE A 47 -2.23 9.18 -11.37
C PHE A 47 -0.80 8.68 -11.57
N ASP A 48 -0.37 7.73 -10.72
CA ASP A 48 0.97 7.13 -10.82
C ASP A 48 0.94 5.89 -11.71
N PHE A 49 1.54 5.97 -12.90
CA PHE A 49 1.60 4.87 -13.86
C PHE A 49 2.96 4.16 -13.81
N PHE A 50 2.93 2.83 -13.79
CA PHE A 50 4.11 1.94 -13.77
C PHE A 50 3.94 0.85 -14.83
N SER A 51 5.02 0.19 -15.25
CA SER A 51 4.96 -0.92 -16.21
C SER A 51 5.57 -2.19 -15.60
N ARG A 52 5.02 -3.36 -15.96
CA ARG A 52 5.67 -4.69 -16.05
C ARG A 52 4.80 -5.95 -15.90
N GLN A 53 3.50 -5.87 -15.61
CA GLN A 53 2.44 -6.89 -15.84
C GLN A 53 1.26 -6.61 -14.86
N PRO A 54 0.06 -6.27 -15.35
CA PRO A 54 -1.01 -5.74 -14.49
C PRO A 54 -2.27 -6.59 -14.31
N PHE A 55 -3.16 -6.15 -13.41
CA PHE A 55 -4.53 -6.64 -13.27
C PHE A 55 -5.49 -5.90 -14.21
N ALA A 56 -6.19 -6.61 -15.08
CA ALA A 56 -7.13 -6.05 -16.04
C ALA A 56 -8.46 -5.58 -15.41
N THR A 57 -8.85 -4.33 -15.66
CA THR A 57 -10.16 -3.78 -15.29
C THR A 57 -10.82 -3.11 -16.50
N ASP A 58 -12.10 -2.73 -16.38
CA ASP A 58 -12.89 -2.17 -17.48
C ASP A 58 -12.37 -0.81 -18.00
N TYR A 59 -11.46 -0.15 -17.26
CA TYR A 59 -10.99 1.21 -17.56
C TYR A 59 -9.47 1.31 -17.68
N LEU A 60 -8.74 0.68 -16.77
CA LEU A 60 -7.28 0.70 -16.77
C LEU A 60 -6.71 -0.52 -16.04
N ASN A 61 -5.47 -0.81 -16.32
CA ASN A 61 -4.73 -1.86 -15.66
C ASN A 61 -4.22 -1.36 -14.29
N VAL A 62 -4.35 -2.14 -13.22
CA VAL A 62 -3.94 -1.74 -11.85
C VAL A 62 -2.87 -2.69 -11.32
N ALA A 63 -1.94 -2.16 -10.51
CA ALA A 63 -0.97 -2.97 -9.78
C ALA A 63 -1.64 -4.01 -8.87
N SER A 64 -0.98 -5.15 -8.67
CA SER A 64 -1.41 -6.13 -7.67
C SER A 64 -1.22 -5.56 -6.26
N ILE A 65 -2.02 -5.99 -5.27
CA ILE A 65 -1.84 -5.57 -3.88
C ILE A 65 -0.42 -5.90 -3.37
N PRO A 66 0.16 -7.08 -3.65
CA PRO A 66 1.57 -7.35 -3.33
C PRO A 66 2.55 -6.34 -3.94
N ASP A 67 2.35 -5.95 -5.20
CA ASP A 67 3.22 -4.96 -5.85
C ASP A 67 3.13 -3.59 -5.21
N ILE A 68 1.91 -3.14 -4.87
CA ILE A 68 1.68 -1.88 -4.16
C ILE A 68 2.30 -1.95 -2.77
N ALA A 69 2.16 -3.07 -2.06
CA ALA A 69 2.76 -3.27 -0.75
C ALA A 69 4.28 -3.11 -0.79
N CYS A 70 4.95 -3.75 -1.76
CA CYS A 70 6.39 -3.59 -1.94
C CYS A 70 6.80 -2.14 -2.19
N MET A 71 6.02 -1.38 -2.97
CA MET A 71 6.27 0.05 -3.21
C MET A 71 6.09 0.89 -1.95
N LYS A 72 5.10 0.57 -1.11
CA LYS A 72 4.91 1.25 0.17
C LYS A 72 6.05 0.95 1.13
N LEU A 73 6.47 -0.32 1.23
CA LEU A 73 7.62 -0.71 2.04
C LEU A 73 8.91 -0.01 1.61
N SER A 74 9.16 0.13 0.30
CA SER A 74 10.34 0.88 -0.17
C SER A 74 10.24 2.39 0.10
N THR A 75 9.03 2.95 0.07
CA THR A 75 8.80 4.38 0.34
C THR A 75 9.06 4.74 1.79
N ILE A 76 8.53 3.97 2.75
CA ILE A 76 8.71 4.24 4.20
C ILE A 76 10.17 4.12 4.67
N MET A 77 11.05 3.52 3.87
CA MET A 77 12.48 3.48 4.14
C MET A 77 13.18 4.82 3.85
N GLN A 78 12.57 5.66 2.99
CA GLN A 78 13.19 6.89 2.49
C GLN A 78 12.40 8.15 2.86
N ARG A 79 11.07 8.06 2.85
CA ARG A 79 10.14 9.16 3.09
C ARG A 79 8.95 8.64 3.90
N CYS A 80 8.73 9.23 5.06
CA CYS A 80 7.64 8.84 5.95
C CYS A 80 6.49 9.84 5.86
N ALA A 81 5.34 9.41 5.35
CA ALA A 81 4.09 10.16 5.40
C ALA A 81 2.98 9.28 5.98
N LEU A 82 2.06 9.87 6.72
CA LEU A 82 1.00 9.13 7.43
C LEU A 82 0.18 8.23 6.48
N LYS A 83 -0.04 8.69 5.25
CA LYS A 83 -0.77 7.94 4.22
C LYS A 83 -0.17 6.58 3.90
N ASP A 84 1.16 6.47 3.90
CA ASP A 84 1.84 5.22 3.54
C ASP A 84 1.66 4.17 4.63
N TYR A 85 1.62 4.59 5.89
CA TYR A 85 1.32 3.73 7.03
C TYR A 85 -0.15 3.33 7.10
N VAL A 86 -1.07 4.24 6.76
CA VAL A 86 -2.50 3.89 6.63
C VAL A 86 -2.70 2.85 5.52
N ASP A 87 -2.08 3.05 4.36
CA ASP A 87 -2.18 2.09 3.24
C ASP A 87 -1.60 0.72 3.64
N LEU A 88 -0.44 0.69 4.30
CA LEU A 88 0.16 -0.55 4.81
C LEU A 88 -0.72 -1.23 5.86
N TYR A 89 -1.35 -0.47 6.75
CA TYR A 89 -2.28 -0.99 7.74
C TYR A 89 -3.46 -1.71 7.08
N GLU A 90 -4.06 -1.13 6.04
CA GLU A 90 -5.14 -1.78 5.28
C GLU A 90 -4.66 -3.02 4.51
N ILE A 91 -3.47 -2.95 3.91
CA ILE A 91 -2.86 -4.11 3.22
C ILE A 91 -2.60 -5.25 4.21
N MET A 92 -2.16 -4.93 5.44
CA MET A 92 -1.82 -5.93 6.46
C MET A 92 -3.05 -6.62 7.07
N LYS A 93 -4.26 -6.15 6.79
CA LYS A 93 -5.49 -6.92 7.06
C LYS A 93 -5.70 -8.07 6.08
N ILE A 94 -5.00 -8.06 4.94
CA ILE A 94 -5.09 -9.05 3.86
C ILE A 94 -3.86 -9.95 3.84
N TYR A 95 -2.67 -9.39 4.10
CA TYR A 95 -1.39 -10.09 4.06
C TYR A 95 -0.62 -9.93 5.37
N SER A 96 0.02 -11.00 5.86
CA SER A 96 0.86 -10.91 7.05
C SER A 96 2.18 -10.16 6.75
N LEU A 97 2.81 -9.61 7.79
CA LEU A 97 4.13 -8.97 7.67
C LEU A 97 5.16 -9.91 7.01
N THR A 98 5.16 -11.19 7.36
CA THR A 98 6.02 -12.22 6.76
C THR A 98 5.83 -12.32 5.25
N GLN A 99 4.59 -12.34 4.78
CA GLN A 99 4.29 -12.37 3.35
C GLN A 99 4.79 -11.10 2.66
N LEU A 100 4.53 -9.93 3.24
CA LEU A 100 4.96 -8.65 2.66
C LEU A 100 6.49 -8.55 2.55
N LEU A 101 7.23 -8.98 3.58
CA LEU A 101 8.69 -9.03 3.54
C LEU A 101 9.20 -10.02 2.47
N SER A 102 8.52 -11.15 2.29
CA SER A 102 8.89 -12.10 1.23
C SER A 102 8.67 -11.51 -0.17
N PHE A 103 7.59 -10.77 -0.38
CA PHE A 103 7.32 -10.07 -1.64
C PHE A 103 8.36 -8.98 -1.91
N ALA A 104 8.70 -8.19 -0.88
CA ALA A 104 9.70 -7.13 -0.97
C ALA A 104 11.07 -7.71 -1.32
N LYS A 105 11.51 -8.78 -0.63
CA LYS A 105 12.79 -9.45 -0.91
C LYS A 105 12.84 -10.02 -2.33
N LYS A 106 11.73 -10.58 -2.84
CA LYS A 106 11.66 -11.08 -4.21
C LYS A 106 11.74 -9.96 -5.24
N LYS A 107 11.07 -8.83 -5.00
CA LYS A 107 10.98 -7.70 -5.94
C LYS A 107 12.20 -6.79 -5.90
N TYR A 108 12.79 -6.61 -4.72
CA TYR A 108 13.94 -5.75 -4.45
C TYR A 108 15.00 -6.54 -3.66
N PRO A 109 15.80 -7.41 -4.30
CA PRO A 109 16.72 -8.32 -3.61
C PRO A 109 17.80 -7.64 -2.77
N VAL A 110 18.08 -6.37 -3.04
CA VAL A 110 19.11 -5.56 -2.37
C VAL A 110 18.56 -4.86 -1.13
N ILE A 111 17.24 -4.82 -0.93
CA ILE A 111 16.64 -4.18 0.24
C ILE A 111 16.83 -5.06 1.47
N ASP A 112 17.39 -4.48 2.52
CA ASP A 112 17.49 -5.09 3.84
C ASP A 112 16.15 -4.97 4.60
N SER A 113 15.54 -6.12 4.88
CA SER A 113 14.31 -6.22 5.68
C SER A 113 14.44 -5.57 7.06
N THR A 114 15.64 -5.50 7.63
CA THR A 114 15.90 -4.85 8.93
C THR A 114 15.57 -3.36 8.87
N VAL A 115 15.86 -2.69 7.75
CA VAL A 115 15.54 -1.28 7.55
C VAL A 115 14.02 -1.10 7.47
N ILE A 116 13.31 -1.99 6.77
CA ILE A 116 11.84 -1.99 6.73
C ILE A 116 11.26 -2.13 8.14
N LEU A 117 11.74 -3.11 8.91
CA LEU A 117 11.26 -3.35 10.28
C LEU A 117 11.48 -2.14 11.18
N LYS A 118 12.63 -1.46 11.05
CA LYS A 118 12.92 -0.22 11.79
C LYS A 118 11.97 0.91 11.39
N SER A 119 11.72 1.09 10.09
CA SER A 119 10.75 2.09 9.60
C SER A 119 9.32 1.81 10.08
N LEU A 120 8.96 0.55 10.32
CA LEU A 120 7.65 0.17 10.85
C LEU A 120 7.51 0.40 12.36
N THR A 121 8.60 0.49 13.13
CA THR A 121 8.52 0.69 14.59
C THR A 121 8.69 2.13 15.03
N TYR A 122 9.35 2.96 14.21
CA TYR A 122 9.63 4.36 14.50
C TYR A 122 8.78 5.30 13.63
N LEU A 123 7.66 5.78 14.20
CA LEU A 123 6.66 6.62 13.53
C LEU A 123 6.62 8.05 14.11
N ASP A 124 7.58 8.41 14.97
CA ASP A 124 7.54 9.66 15.75
C ASP A 124 7.75 10.91 14.87
N ASP A 125 8.50 10.78 13.77
CA ASP A 125 8.79 11.87 12.84
C ASP A 125 7.78 11.96 11.67
N ILE A 126 6.64 11.27 11.76
CA ILE A 126 5.63 11.28 10.70
C ILE A 126 4.86 12.61 10.72
N THR A 127 4.84 13.26 9.57
CA THR A 127 3.99 14.43 9.35
C THR A 127 2.53 13.99 9.20
N ASP A 128 1.66 14.53 10.04
CA ASP A 128 0.21 14.33 9.93
C ASP A 128 -0.36 15.22 8.82
N GLU A 129 -0.38 14.68 7.61
CA GLU A 129 -1.06 15.32 6.48
C GLU A 129 -2.58 14.98 6.51
N PRO A 130 -3.46 15.98 6.29
CA PRO A 130 -4.90 15.74 6.27
C PRO A 130 -5.28 14.81 5.13
N LEU A 131 -5.80 13.64 5.48
CA LEU A 131 -6.33 12.66 4.55
C LEU A 131 -7.86 12.76 4.50
N GLN A 132 -8.40 12.77 3.28
CA GLN A 132 -9.84 12.76 3.07
C GLN A 132 -10.34 11.32 3.00
N TYR A 133 -10.94 10.86 4.09
CA TYR A 133 -11.54 9.53 4.19
C TYR A 133 -12.91 9.52 3.54
N GLN A 134 -13.35 8.35 3.08
CA GLN A 134 -14.72 8.19 2.64
C GLN A 134 -15.73 8.36 3.78
N THR A 135 -16.92 8.83 3.43
CA THR A 135 -18.04 9.01 4.35
C THR A 135 -18.28 7.73 5.16
N GLY A 136 -18.16 7.84 6.50
CA GLY A 136 -18.35 6.73 7.43
C GLY A 136 -17.08 5.95 7.80
N GLN A 137 -15.95 6.18 7.12
CA GLN A 137 -14.65 5.63 7.53
C GLN A 137 -13.92 6.62 8.44
N LYS A 138 -13.31 6.08 9.50
CA LYS A 138 -12.51 6.86 10.44
C LYS A 138 -11.03 6.64 10.17
N LYS A 139 -10.27 7.74 10.16
CA LYS A 139 -8.82 7.73 10.26
C LYS A 139 -8.39 6.87 11.45
N PRO A 140 -7.56 5.83 11.27
CA PRO A 140 -6.89 5.23 12.41
C PRO A 140 -5.99 6.29 13.05
N GLN A 141 -6.13 6.46 14.37
CA GLN A 141 -5.27 7.41 15.10
C GLN A 141 -3.80 6.97 14.98
N LEU A 142 -2.87 7.93 15.01
CA LEU A 142 -1.45 7.63 14.88
C LEU A 142 -0.98 6.62 15.94
N ASP A 143 -1.48 6.73 17.16
CA ASP A 143 -1.15 5.80 18.25
C ASP A 143 -1.64 4.37 17.98
N VAL A 144 -2.80 4.23 17.32
CA VAL A 144 -3.31 2.92 16.88
C VAL A 144 -2.38 2.31 15.84
N LEU A 145 -1.90 3.10 14.88
CA LEU A 145 -0.95 2.64 13.87
C LEU A 145 0.39 2.25 14.51
N LYS A 146 0.92 3.08 15.42
CA LYS A 146 2.14 2.80 16.18
C LYS A 146 2.08 1.46 16.90
N ILE A 147 1.03 1.26 17.71
CA ILE A 147 0.84 0.03 18.48
C ILE A 147 0.69 -1.17 17.54
N PHE A 148 -0.08 -1.02 16.46
CA PHE A 148 -0.31 -2.08 15.48
C PHE A 148 1.02 -2.57 14.86
N PHE A 149 1.81 -1.66 14.28
CA PHE A 149 3.04 -2.05 13.61
C PHE A 149 4.11 -2.58 14.57
N GLN A 150 4.21 -2.01 15.77
CA GLN A 150 5.10 -2.53 16.82
C GLN A 150 4.75 -3.96 17.21
N ASN A 151 3.46 -4.26 17.36
CA ASN A 151 3.00 -5.62 17.67
C ASN A 151 3.26 -6.61 16.53
N GLU A 152 3.01 -6.21 15.28
CA GLU A 152 3.28 -7.05 14.11
C GLU A 152 4.77 -7.34 13.92
N VAL A 153 5.64 -6.33 14.12
CA VAL A 153 7.09 -6.51 14.11
C VAL A 153 7.52 -7.44 15.25
N LYS A 154 7.00 -7.25 16.47
CA LYS A 154 7.32 -8.13 17.61
C LYS A 154 6.92 -9.58 17.32
N LYS A 155 5.72 -9.80 16.80
CA LYS A 155 5.22 -11.12 16.40
C LYS A 155 6.12 -11.77 15.35
N TYR A 156 6.53 -11.01 14.34
CA TYR A 156 7.49 -11.47 13.33
C TYR A 156 8.84 -11.85 13.95
N MET A 157 9.40 -11.00 14.82
CA MET A 157 10.67 -11.26 15.50
C MET A 157 10.60 -12.51 16.40
N SER A 158 9.49 -12.73 17.10
CA SER A 158 9.29 -13.98 17.86
C SER A 158 9.25 -15.21 16.95
N SER A 159 8.62 -15.11 15.78
CA SER A 159 8.54 -16.25 14.83
C SER A 159 9.88 -16.65 14.20
N ILE A 160 10.89 -15.77 14.23
CA ILE A 160 12.24 -16.06 13.71
C ILE A 160 13.22 -16.48 14.82
N ILE A 161 13.01 -16.03 16.06
CA ILE A 161 13.89 -16.35 17.22
C ILE A 161 13.52 -17.69 17.86
N THR A 162 12.26 -18.11 17.73
CA THR A 162 11.81 -19.45 18.12
C THR A 162 11.70 -20.30 16.86
N PRO A 163 12.79 -20.92 16.35
CA PRO A 163 12.63 -21.97 15.37
C PRO A 163 11.87 -23.09 16.08
N SER A 164 10.86 -23.64 15.41
CA SER A 164 10.11 -24.82 15.81
C SER A 164 11.02 -25.90 16.41
N SER A 165 11.12 -25.93 17.73
CA SER A 165 11.26 -27.19 18.45
C SER A 165 9.92 -27.90 18.25
N GLU A 166 9.95 -29.08 17.64
CA GLU A 166 8.81 -29.96 17.29
C GLU A 166 8.24 -29.78 15.88
N MET A 167 8.86 -30.43 14.88
CA MET A 167 8.35 -31.65 14.22
C MET A 167 9.32 -32.10 13.11
#